data_AF-X1N7P4-F1
#
_entry.id   AF-X1N7P4-F1
#
_cell.length_a   1.000
_cell.length_b   1.000
_cell.length_c   1.000
_cell.angle_alpha   90.00
_cell.angle_beta   90.00
_cell.angle_gamma   90.00
#
_symmetry.space_group_name_H-M   'P 1'
#
loop_
_entity.id
_entity.type
_entity.pdbx_description
1 polymer ?
#
loop_
_entity_poly.entity_id
_entity_poly.type
_entity_poly.pdbx_seq_one_letter_code
_entity_poly.pdbx_strand_id
1 'polypeptide(L)'
;PAISALAIFTFLGNWNAFLWPLIVISKTELYTLPVGLAFFSGEFQTEWEMVMTGASVATIPVLIVFLIFQKQIIKGIALSGLKG
;
A
#
# COMPACT_ATOMS: atom_id res chain seq x y z
N PRO A 1 8.41 -18.91 -8.24
CA PRO A 1 8.23 -18.66 -6.79
C PRO A 1 8.93 -17.38 -6.31
N ALA A 2 10.24 -17.22 -6.59
CA ALA A 2 11.01 -16.06 -6.15
C ALA A 2 10.57 -14.73 -6.79
N ILE A 3 10.35 -14.72 -8.12
CA ILE A 3 9.90 -13.51 -8.85
C ILE A 3 8.53 -13.03 -8.36
N SER A 4 7.61 -13.97 -8.11
CA SER A 4 6.29 -13.66 -7.55
C SER A 4 6.37 -13.02 -6.18
N ALA A 5 7.17 -13.59 -5.28
CA ALA A 5 7.36 -13.04 -3.94
C ALA A 5 7.98 -11.62 -4.02
N LEU A 6 9.01 -11.45 -4.85
CA LEU A 6 9.63 -10.15 -5.09
C LEU A 6 8.61 -9.13 -5.61
N ALA A 7 7.82 -9.48 -6.63
CA ALA A 7 6.81 -8.59 -7.20
C ALA A 7 5.80 -8.10 -6.15
N ILE A 8 5.39 -8.98 -5.23
CA ILE A 8 4.44 -8.65 -4.17
C ILE A 8 5.07 -7.74 -3.13
N PHE A 9 6.28 -8.06 -2.66
CA PHE A 9 6.99 -7.20 -1.70
C PHE A 9 7.31 -5.82 -2.30
N THR A 10 7.73 -5.77 -3.56
CA THR A 10 7.97 -4.51 -4.27
C THR A 10 6.68 -3.72 -4.45
N PHE A 11 5.58 -4.37 -4.83
CA PHE A 11 4.27 -3.71 -4.96
C PHE A 11 3.81 -3.14 -3.61
N LEU A 12 3.80 -3.95 -2.55
CA LEU A 12 3.40 -3.52 -1.21
C LEU A 12 4.29 -2.38 -0.70
N GLY A 13 5.60 -2.46 -0.91
CA GLY A 13 6.55 -1.44 -0.49
C GLY A 13 6.32 -0.11 -1.21
N ASN A 14 6.10 -0.12 -2.52
CA ASN A 14 5.85 1.10 -3.28
C ASN A 14 4.44 1.67 -3.04
N TRP A 15 3.42 0.81 -2.90
CA TRP A 15 2.05 1.23 -2.69
C TRP A 15 1.83 1.87 -1.30
N ASN A 16 2.50 1.36 -0.27
CA ASN A 16 2.48 1.94 1.07
C ASN A 16 3.54 3.04 1.28
N ALA A 17 4.33 3.37 0.26
CA ALA A 17 5.35 4.40 0.39
C ALA A 17 4.69 5.77 0.60
N PHE A 18 4.91 6.35 1.78
CA PHE A 18 4.37 7.66 2.14
C PHE A 18 5.42 8.77 2.04
N LEU A 19 6.55 8.60 2.73
CA LEU A 19 7.57 9.65 2.86
C LEU A 19 8.23 10.01 1.52
N TRP A 20 8.57 9.00 0.71
CA TRP A 20 9.26 9.26 -0.57
C TRP A 20 8.40 10.07 -1.54
N PRO A 21 7.13 9.71 -1.83
CA PRO A 21 6.24 10.54 -2.64
C PRO A 21 5.99 11.91 -2.03
N LEU A 22 5.80 12.00 -0.70
CA LEU A 22 5.56 13.27 -0.01
C LEU A 22 6.71 14.27 -0.21
N ILE A 23 7.96 13.80 -0.22
CA ILE A 23 9.14 14.65 -0.36
C ILE A 23 9.36 15.05 -1.83
N VAL A 24 9.18 14.12 -2.77
CA VAL A 24 9.56 14.32 -4.18
C VAL A 24 8.45 15.01 -4.99
N ILE A 25 7.18 14.78 -4.65
CA ILE A 25 6.06 15.21 -5.46
C ILE A 25 5.60 16.61 -5.06
N SER A 26 5.70 17.55 -6.00
CA SER A 26 5.31 18.95 -5.79
C SER A 26 3.91 19.28 -6.32
N LYS A 27 3.32 18.41 -7.15
CA LYS A 27 2.00 18.62 -7.77
C LYS A 27 0.95 17.69 -7.16
N THR A 28 -0.19 18.25 -6.77
CA THR A 28 -1.31 17.53 -6.15
C THR A 28 -1.87 16.41 -7.03
N GLU A 29 -1.86 16.60 -8.35
CA GLU A 29 -2.30 15.62 -9.36
C GLU A 29 -1.50 14.31 -9.36
N LEU A 30 -0.28 14.34 -8.81
CA LEU A 30 0.63 13.20 -8.75
C LEU A 30 0.63 12.52 -7.38
N TYR A 31 -0.17 13.01 -6.43
CA TYR A 31 -0.21 12.42 -5.10
C TYR A 31 -0.71 10.98 -5.14
N THR A 32 0.03 10.12 -4.45
CA THR A 32 -0.42 8.77 -4.17
C THR A 32 -1.58 8.83 -3.16
N LEU A 33 -2.44 7.81 -3.15
CA LEU A 33 -3.55 7.69 -2.20
C LEU A 33 -3.12 7.94 -0.75
N PRO A 34 -2.01 7.34 -0.23
CA PRO A 34 -1.54 7.62 1.12
C PRO A 34 -1.15 9.09 1.36
N VAL A 35 -0.52 9.75 0.39
CA VAL A 35 -0.14 11.17 0.50
C VAL A 35 -1.38 12.06 0.48
N GLY A 36 -2.31 11.81 -0.45
CA GLY A 36 -3.58 12.53 -0.55
C GLY A 36 -4.43 12.40 0.72
N LEU A 37 -4.45 11.21 1.33
CA LEU A 37 -5.21 10.96 2.55
C LEU A 37 -4.71 11.75 3.76
N ALA A 38 -3.41 12.04 3.83
CA ALA A 38 -2.85 12.85 4.91
C ALA A 38 -3.40 14.29 4.94
N PHE A 39 -3.87 14.82 3.80
CA PHE A 39 -4.49 16.15 3.76
C PHE A 39 -5.87 16.21 4.42
N PHE A 40 -6.56 15.07 4.57
CA PHE A 40 -7.83 14.98 5.28
C PHE A 40 -7.65 14.83 6.80
N SER A 41 -6.42 14.61 7.26
CA SER A 41 -6.02 14.61 8.67
C SER A 41 -5.41 15.96 9.04
N GLY A 42 -6.20 17.03 8.93
CA GLY A 42 -5.75 18.40 9.19
C GLY A 42 -5.61 18.72 10.69
N GLU A 43 -4.89 19.81 11.02
CA GLU A 43 -4.60 20.19 12.41
C GLU A 43 -5.85 20.55 13.25
N PHE A 44 -6.90 21.07 12.61
CA PHE A 44 -8.08 21.57 13.32
C PHE A 44 -9.24 20.57 13.34
N GLN A 45 -9.43 19.81 12.25
CA GLN A 45 -10.42 18.75 12.14
C GLN A 45 -9.93 17.66 11.18
N THR A 46 -10.20 16.41 11.56
CA THR A 46 -9.96 15.23 10.73
C THR A 46 -11.28 14.80 10.09
N GLU A 47 -11.30 14.77 8.76
CA GLU A 47 -12.43 14.27 7.98
C GLU A 47 -12.41 12.73 7.96
N TRP A 48 -12.80 12.11 9.07
CA TRP A 48 -12.74 10.65 9.26
C TRP A 48 -13.49 9.89 8.18
N GLU A 49 -14.59 10.44 7.68
CA GLU A 49 -15.38 9.87 6.58
C GLU A 49 -14.52 9.72 5.31
N MET A 50 -13.76 10.76 4.96
CA MET A 50 -12.88 10.75 3.79
C MET A 50 -11.65 9.86 4.01
N VAL A 51 -11.07 9.91 5.21
CA VAL A 51 -9.91 9.08 5.58
C VAL A 51 -10.26 7.59 5.51
N MET A 52 -11.38 7.18 6.13
CA MET A 52 -11.83 5.78 6.13
C MET A 52 -12.24 5.30 4.73
N THR A 53 -12.93 6.14 3.96
CA THR A 53 -13.29 5.83 2.57
C THR A 53 -12.04 5.64 1.72
N GLY A 54 -11.10 6.58 1.78
CA GLY A 54 -9.86 6.48 1.02
C GLY A 54 -8.97 5.32 1.46
N ALA A 55 -8.91 5.00 2.76
CA ALA A 55 -8.18 3.83 3.25
C ALA A 55 -8.79 2.51 2.76
N SER A 56 -10.12 2.44 2.71
CA SER A 56 -10.84 1.29 2.14
C SER A 56 -10.53 1.12 0.66
N VAL A 57 -10.57 2.22 -0.10
CA VAL A 57 -10.22 2.22 -1.54
C VAL A 57 -8.75 1.88 -1.75
N ALA A 58 -7.83 2.40 -0.93
CA ALA A 58 -6.41 2.10 -0.99
C ALA A 58 -6.10 0.62 -0.72
N THR A 59 -7.00 -0.10 -0.05
CA THR A 59 -6.88 -1.54 0.20
C THR A 59 -7.28 -2.39 -1.02
N ILE A 60 -8.13 -1.86 -1.91
CA ILE A 60 -8.65 -2.61 -3.07
C ILE A 60 -7.53 -3.14 -3.99
N PRO A 61 -6.54 -2.32 -4.43
CA PRO A 61 -5.45 -2.80 -5.29
C PRO A 61 -4.61 -3.88 -4.60
N VAL A 62 -4.41 -3.76 -3.29
CA VAL A 62 -3.70 -4.76 -2.49
C VAL A 62 -4.46 -6.08 -2.48
N LEU A 63 -5.78 -6.05 -2.32
CA LEU A 63 -6.63 -7.24 -2.40
C LEU A 63 -6.59 -7.88 -3.79
N ILE A 64 -6.60 -7.09 -4.86
CA ILE A 64 -6.49 -7.60 -6.24
C ILE A 64 -5.16 -8.34 -6.43
N VAL A 65 -4.05 -7.71 -6.04
CA VAL A 65 -2.72 -8.35 -6.11
C VAL A 65 -2.69 -9.60 -5.22
N PHE A 66 -3.25 -9.53 -4.02
CA PHE A 66 -3.34 -10.70 -3.15
C PHE A 66 -4.10 -11.86 -3.81
N LEU A 67 -5.27 -11.62 -4.40
CA LEU A 67 -6.07 -12.67 -5.04
C LEU A 67 -5.35 -13.32 -6.24
N ILE A 68 -4.65 -12.53 -7.05
CA ILE A 68 -3.87 -13.04 -8.19
C ILE A 68 -2.72 -13.92 -7.69
N PHE A 69 -2.04 -13.50 -6.63
CA PHE A 69 -0.79 -14.11 -6.16
C PHE A 69 -0.94 -14.99 -4.91
N GLN A 70 -2.15 -15.19 -4.37
CA GLN A 70 -2.41 -15.82 -3.06
C GLN A 70 -1.67 -17.16 -2.86
N LYS A 71 -1.67 -18.03 -3.89
CA LYS A 71 -1.01 -19.34 -3.84
C LYS A 71 0.51 -19.23 -3.73
N GLN A 72 1.08 -18.16 -4.26
CA GLN A 72 2.52 -17.89 -4.30
C GLN A 72 2.96 -17.15 -3.02
N ILE A 73 2.11 -16.27 -2.48
CA ILE A 73 2.29 -15.65 -1.16
C ILE A 73 2.35 -16.72 -0.07
N ILE A 74 1.37 -17.63 -0.03
CA ILE A 74 1.30 -18.69 0.99
C ILE A 74 2.54 -19.60 0.92
N LYS A 75 2.98 -19.98 -0.29
CA LYS A 75 4.21 -20.76 -0.49
C LYS A 75 5.48 -20.00 -0.10
N GLY A 76 5.51 -18.68 -0.32
CA GLY A 76 6.64 -17.82 0.03
C GLY A 76 6.78 -17.62 1.55
N ILE A 77 5.68 -17.33 2.25
CA ILE A 77 5.63 -17.18 3.71
C ILE A 77 5.99 -18.50 4.41
N ALA A 78 5.50 -19.64 3.90
CA ALA A 78 5.88 -20.95 4.43
C ALA A 78 7.39 -21.23 4.33
N LEU A 79 8.03 -20.77 3.24
CA LEU A 79 9.49 -20.90 3.05
C LEU A 79 10.31 -19.94 3.91
N SER A 80 9.79 -18.74 4.24
CA SER A 80 10.49 -17.81 5.15
C SER A 80 10.29 -18.18 6.63
N GLY A 81 9.17 -18.81 6.98
CA GLY A 81 8.89 -19.26 8.35
C GLY A 81 9.67 -20.50 8.80
N LEU A 82 10.20 -21.31 7.87
CA LEU A 82 11.03 -22.49 8.15
C LEU A 82 12.49 -22.18 8.51
N LYS A 83 12.90 -20.90 8.51
CA LYS A 83 14.25 -20.46 8.90
C LYS A 83 14.33 -19.88 10.32
N GLY A 84 13.33 -20.15 11.16
CA GLY A 84 13.38 -19.97 12.61
C GLY A 84 13.57 -21.31 13.31
#